data_AF-A0A7T6Z300-F1
#
_entry.id   AF-A0A7T6Z300-F1
#
_cell.length_a   1.000
_cell.length_b   1.000
_cell.length_c   1.000
_cell.angle_alpha   90.00
_cell.angle_beta   90.00
_cell.angle_gamma   90.00
#
_symmetry.space_group_name_H-M   'P 1'
#
loop_
_entity.id
_entity.type
_entity.pdbx_description
1 polymer ?
#
loop_
_entity_poly.entity_id
_entity_poly.type
_entity_poly.pdbx_seq_one_letter_code
_entity_poly.pdbx_strand_id
1 'polypeptide(L)'
;MKKVFIVILAFFLFVVAVPIGIYFSVDEMTRVNLNPFTEEEQWYVQVDSEGIIGEEEQGAVYYELLAINEEGEQKDIEFMALNELKEDAYIQLIVEEEIVTTYEEVQEAEVPDHFNAN
;
A
#
# COMPACT_ATOMS: atom_id res chain seq x y z
N MET A 1 -25.77 -31.16 30.44
CA MET A 1 -25.69 -29.72 30.09
C MET A 1 -24.25 -29.19 30.11
N LYS A 2 -23.46 -29.34 31.19
CA LYS A 2 -22.05 -28.87 31.24
C LYS A 2 -21.15 -29.37 30.08
N LYS A 3 -21.23 -30.65 29.69
CA LYS A 3 -20.42 -31.20 28.59
C LYS A 3 -20.77 -30.60 27.22
N VAL A 4 -22.06 -30.33 26.97
CA VAL A 4 -22.54 -29.69 25.74
C VAL A 4 -22.05 -28.23 25.68
N PHE A 5 -22.08 -27.53 26.82
CA PHE A 5 -21.56 -26.17 26.92
C PHE A 5 -20.05 -26.09 26.61
N ILE A 6 -19.24 -27.03 27.11
CA ILE A 6 -17.80 -27.10 26.82
C ILE A 6 -17.54 -27.31 25.32
N VAL A 7 -18.30 -28.18 24.67
CA VAL A 7 -18.16 -28.44 23.22
C VAL A 7 -18.54 -27.22 22.40
N ILE A 8 -19.62 -26.52 22.75
CA ILE A 8 -20.03 -25.27 22.08
C ILE A 8 -18.96 -24.19 22.26
N LEU A 9 -18.42 -24.02 23.47
CA LEU A 9 -17.37 -23.04 23.73
C LEU A 9 -16.08 -23.36 22.96
N ALA A 10 -15.68 -24.64 22.91
CA ALA A 10 -14.52 -25.07 22.15
C ALA A 10 -14.71 -24.85 20.64
N PHE A 11 -15.91 -25.11 20.12
CA PHE A 11 -16.25 -24.83 18.73
C PHE A 11 -16.19 -23.33 18.45
N PHE A 12 -16.74 -22.49 19.33
CA PHE A 12 -16.70 -21.04 19.15
C PHE A 12 -15.26 -20.51 19.16
N LEU A 13 -14.42 -20.99 20.08
CA LEU A 13 -13.00 -20.65 20.09
C LEU A 13 -12.29 -21.10 18.82
N PHE A 14 -12.60 -22.28 18.29
CA PHE A 14 -12.05 -22.76 17.03
C PHE A 14 -12.49 -21.88 15.84
N VAL A 15 -13.77 -21.51 15.77
CA VAL A 15 -14.32 -20.63 14.73
C VAL A 15 -13.69 -19.24 14.77
N VAL A 16 -13.23 -18.75 15.92
CA VAL A 16 -12.53 -17.47 16.03
C VAL A 16 -11.03 -17.63 15.77
N ALA A 17 -10.40 -18.67 16.31
CA ALA A 17 -8.95 -18.86 16.21
C ALA A 17 -8.49 -19.18 14.79
N VAL A 18 -9.30 -19.91 14.00
CA VAL A 18 -8.93 -20.29 12.63
C VAL A 18 -8.84 -19.08 11.70
N PRO A 19 -9.86 -18.18 11.59
CA PRO A 19 -9.75 -16.96 10.79
C PRO A 19 -8.60 -16.06 11.23
N ILE A 20 -8.37 -15.92 12.55
CA ILE A 20 -7.23 -15.15 13.07
C ILE A 20 -5.91 -15.77 12.60
N GLY A 21 -5.78 -17.09 12.69
CA GLY A 21 -4.60 -17.80 12.20
C GLY A 21 -4.38 -17.63 10.69
N ILE A 22 -5.45 -17.63 9.89
CA ILE A 22 -5.38 -17.38 8.45
C ILE A 22 -4.93 -15.94 8.18
N TYR A 23 -5.51 -14.95 8.88
CA TYR A 23 -5.17 -13.54 8.73
C TYR A 23 -3.67 -13.27 8.98
N PHE A 24 -3.09 -13.90 10.00
CA PHE A 24 -1.64 -13.77 10.27
C PHE A 24 -0.75 -14.62 9.35
N SER A 25 -1.31 -15.46 8.48
CA SER A 25 -0.54 -16.33 7.57
C SER A 25 -0.42 -15.79 6.14
N VAL A 26 -1.23 -14.80 5.78
CA VAL A 26 -1.18 -14.14 4.47
C VAL A 26 -0.15 -13.00 4.47
N ASP A 27 0.27 -12.58 3.28
CA ASP A 27 1.21 -11.47 3.09
C ASP A 27 0.63 -10.12 3.51
N GLU A 28 1.48 -9.11 3.65
CA GLU A 28 1.12 -7.80 4.19
C GLU A 28 0.12 -7.07 3.29
N MET A 29 0.30 -7.11 1.97
CA MET A 29 -0.65 -6.55 0.99
C MET A 29 -2.03 -7.20 1.14
N THR A 30 -2.10 -8.52 1.25
CA THR A 30 -3.37 -9.22 1.47
C THR A 30 -4.00 -8.86 2.82
N ARG A 31 -3.20 -8.65 3.88
CA ARG A 31 -3.72 -8.22 5.19
C ARG A 31 -4.32 -6.84 5.14
N VAL A 32 -3.62 -5.88 4.55
CA VAL A 32 -4.08 -4.49 4.39
C VAL A 32 -5.41 -4.46 3.62
N ASN A 33 -5.47 -5.14 2.47
CA ASN A 33 -6.71 -5.26 1.69
C ASN A 33 -7.89 -5.93 2.42
N LEU A 34 -7.63 -6.73 3.48
CA LEU A 34 -8.66 -7.38 4.28
C LEU A 34 -9.07 -6.56 5.52
N ASN A 35 -8.34 -5.49 5.85
CA ASN A 35 -8.59 -4.67 7.02
C ASN A 35 -9.50 -3.47 6.66
N PRO A 36 -10.80 -3.50 7.00
CA PRO A 36 -11.72 -2.41 6.66
C PRO A 36 -11.54 -1.16 7.54
N PHE A 37 -10.55 -1.14 8.44
CA PHE A 37 -10.27 -0.06 9.37
C PHE A 37 -8.96 0.66 9.08
N THR A 38 -8.30 0.35 7.97
CA THR A 38 -7.08 1.05 7.56
C THR A 38 -7.44 2.41 6.97
N GLU A 39 -6.65 3.43 7.33
CA GLU A 39 -6.79 4.77 6.76
C GLU A 39 -5.98 4.82 5.46
N GLU A 40 -6.60 5.36 4.41
CA GLU A 40 -5.96 5.61 3.13
C GLU A 40 -5.28 6.99 3.18
N GLU A 41 -3.98 7.01 2.95
CA GLU A 41 -3.19 8.24 2.80
C GLU A 41 -2.86 8.48 1.33
N GLN A 42 -3.01 9.73 0.90
CA GLN A 42 -2.64 10.15 -0.45
C GLN A 42 -1.26 10.81 -0.46
N TRP A 43 -0.39 10.28 -1.32
CA TRP A 43 0.97 10.77 -1.51
C TRP A 43 1.20 11.01 -2.99
N TYR A 44 2.00 12.01 -3.32
CA TYR A 44 2.28 12.38 -4.71
C TYR A 44 3.77 12.29 -4.97
N VAL A 45 4.17 11.73 -6.10
CA VAL A 45 5.56 11.69 -6.58
C VAL A 45 5.65 12.24 -8.00
N GLN A 46 6.83 12.73 -8.39
CA GLN A 46 7.16 12.99 -9.77
C GLN A 46 8.13 11.90 -10.21
N VAL A 47 7.87 11.30 -11.36
CA VAL A 47 8.69 10.23 -11.91
C VAL A 47 10.04 10.81 -12.31
N ASP A 48 11.09 10.26 -11.70
CA ASP A 48 12.49 10.46 -12.05
C ASP A 48 13.11 9.08 -12.30
N SER A 49 13.64 8.87 -13.50
CA SER A 49 14.33 7.63 -13.88
C SER A 49 15.56 7.32 -13.00
N GLU A 50 16.17 8.33 -12.35
CA GLU A 50 17.25 8.11 -11.37
C GLU A 50 16.76 7.37 -10.11
N GLY A 51 15.45 7.42 -9.82
CA GLY A 51 14.81 6.70 -8.71
C GLY A 51 14.50 5.23 -8.99
N ILE A 52 14.90 4.68 -10.14
CA ILE A 52 14.72 3.25 -10.45
C ILE A 52 15.73 2.41 -9.65
N ILE A 53 15.22 1.57 -8.76
CA ILE A 53 16.03 0.69 -7.90
C ILE A 53 16.05 -0.77 -8.38
N GLY A 54 15.19 -1.13 -9.33
CA GLY A 54 15.16 -2.47 -9.93
C GLY A 54 14.15 -2.62 -11.06
N GLU A 55 14.36 -3.65 -11.89
CA GLU A 55 13.47 -4.01 -12.98
C GLU A 55 13.38 -5.54 -13.07
N GLU A 56 12.17 -6.08 -13.22
CA GLU A 56 11.95 -7.49 -13.48
C GLU A 56 11.96 -7.80 -14.99
N GLU A 57 12.33 -9.04 -15.36
CA GLU A 57 12.30 -9.50 -16.76
C GLU A 57 10.92 -9.37 -17.43
N GLN A 58 9.85 -9.31 -16.63
CA GLN A 58 8.46 -9.18 -17.09
C GLN A 58 8.02 -7.71 -17.30
N GLY A 59 8.91 -6.74 -17.05
CA GLY A 59 8.67 -5.32 -17.29
C GLY A 59 8.20 -4.53 -16.06
N ALA A 60 8.03 -5.17 -14.90
CA ALA A 60 7.74 -4.46 -13.66
C ALA A 60 8.98 -3.68 -13.20
N VAL A 61 8.78 -2.44 -12.75
CA VAL A 61 9.87 -1.54 -12.34
C VAL A 61 9.64 -1.13 -10.88
N TYR A 62 10.70 -1.14 -10.10
CA TYR A 62 10.73 -0.70 -8.71
C TYR A 62 11.33 0.69 -8.63
N TYR A 63 10.61 1.58 -7.95
CA TYR A 63 10.98 2.97 -7.74
C TYR A 63 11.16 3.25 -6.25
N GLU A 64 12.11 4.12 -5.92
CA GLU A 64 12.21 4.81 -4.65
C GLU A 64 12.21 6.31 -4.96
N LEU A 65 11.09 6.99 -4.65
CA LEU A 65 10.89 8.40 -5.03
C LEU A 65 10.45 9.22 -3.81
N LEU A 66 10.88 10.49 -3.79
CA LEU A 66 10.45 11.46 -2.77
C LEU A 66 8.97 11.79 -2.99
N ALA A 67 8.14 11.37 -2.03
CA ALA A 67 6.71 11.62 -2.04
C ALA A 67 6.33 12.78 -1.12
N ILE A 68 5.28 13.51 -1.51
CA ILE A 68 4.75 14.66 -0.77
C ILE A 68 3.24 14.46 -0.57
N ASN A 69 2.74 14.69 0.63
CA ASN A 69 1.29 14.65 0.90
C ASN A 69 0.64 16.05 0.86
N GLU A 70 -0.68 16.12 1.06
CA GLU A 70 -1.41 17.40 1.06
C GLU A 70 -0.95 18.38 2.15
N GLU A 71 -0.39 17.87 3.25
CA GLU A 71 0.14 18.69 4.35
C GLU A 71 1.56 19.21 4.06
N GLY A 72 2.18 18.77 2.96
CA GLY A 72 3.55 19.11 2.57
C GLY A 72 4.61 18.30 3.30
N GLU A 73 4.24 17.22 3.99
CA GLU A 73 5.18 16.25 4.55
C GLU A 73 5.87 15.48 3.43
N GLN A 74 7.13 15.12 3.64
CA GLN A 74 7.95 14.46 2.64
C GLN A 74 8.52 13.15 3.19
N LYS A 75 8.47 12.09 2.38
CA LYS A 75 9.14 10.81 2.67
C LYS A 75 9.49 10.07 1.38
N ASP A 76 10.58 9.32 1.37
CA ASP A 76 10.86 8.40 0.27
C ASP A 76 9.88 7.21 0.35
N ILE A 77 9.25 6.88 -0.78
CA ILE A 77 8.33 5.74 -0.88
C ILE A 77 8.86 4.78 -1.93
N GLU A 78 9.04 3.53 -1.52
CA GLU A 78 9.30 2.42 -2.42
C GLU A 78 8.00 1.84 -2.97
N PHE A 79 7.90 1.68 -4.28
CA PHE A 79 6.75 1.03 -4.91
C PHE A 79 7.09 0.35 -6.23
N MET A 80 6.24 -0.59 -6.63
CA MET A 80 6.35 -1.32 -7.89
C MET A 80 5.31 -0.80 -8.89
N ALA A 81 5.76 -0.41 -10.07
CA ALA A 81 4.91 -0.17 -11.22
C ALA A 81 4.93 -1.38 -12.16
N LEU A 82 3.78 -1.70 -12.78
CA LEU A 82 3.66 -2.82 -13.71
C LEU A 82 4.45 -2.62 -15.02
N ASN A 83 4.76 -1.36 -15.36
CA ASN A 83 5.59 -0.95 -16.48
C ASN A 83 6.36 0.30 -16.06
N GLU A 84 7.44 0.60 -16.78
CA GLU A 84 8.16 1.87 -16.63
C GLU A 84 7.20 3.05 -16.79
N LEU A 85 7.20 3.93 -15.78
CA LEU A 85 6.40 5.14 -15.78
C LEU A 85 7.05 6.19 -16.66
N LYS A 86 6.22 7.06 -17.25
CA LYS A 86 6.72 8.13 -18.11
C LYS A 86 7.50 9.15 -17.28
N GLU A 87 8.71 9.48 -17.72
CA GLU A 87 9.53 10.55 -17.14
C GLU A 87 8.73 11.85 -16.98
N ASP A 88 8.95 12.56 -15.86
CA ASP A 88 8.27 13.79 -15.46
C ASP A 88 6.76 13.66 -15.24
N ALA A 89 6.19 12.44 -15.23
CA ALA A 89 4.79 12.25 -14.89
C ALA A 89 4.57 12.41 -13.39
N TYR A 90 3.41 12.92 -13.01
CA TYR A 90 2.98 12.96 -11.61
C TYR A 90 2.14 11.73 -11.31
N ILE A 91 2.43 11.09 -10.19
CA ILE A 91 1.76 9.86 -9.76
C ILE A 91 1.20 10.07 -8.37
N GLN A 92 -0.09 9.81 -8.21
CA GLN A 92 -0.73 9.71 -6.92
C GLN A 92 -0.61 8.26 -6.44
N LEU A 93 -0.11 8.09 -5.23
CA LEU A 93 0.02 6.83 -4.51
C LEU A 93 -1.04 6.80 -3.41
N ILE A 94 -1.78 5.70 -3.33
CA ILE A 94 -2.60 5.39 -2.16
C ILE A 94 -1.79 4.49 -1.25
N VAL A 95 -1.57 4.94 -0.02
CA VAL A 95 -0.76 4.25 0.98
C VAL A 95 -1.65 3.85 2.14
N GLU A 96 -1.57 2.58 2.53
CA GLU A 96 -2.32 1.99 3.63
C GLU A 96 -1.35 1.17 4.50
N GLU A 97 -1.24 1.45 5.80
CA GLU A 97 -0.28 0.79 6.71
C GLU A 97 1.17 0.75 6.13
N GLU A 98 1.63 1.87 5.54
CA GLU A 98 2.95 2.00 4.89
C GLU A 98 3.12 1.23 3.56
N ILE A 99 2.05 0.63 3.03
CA ILE A 99 2.07 -0.13 1.77
C ILE A 99 1.35 0.67 0.67
N VAL A 100 1.99 0.82 -0.49
CA VAL A 100 1.33 1.38 -1.67
C VAL A 100 0.35 0.35 -2.23
N THR A 101 -0.95 0.61 -2.11
CA THR A 101 -2.02 -0.30 -2.57
C THR A 101 -2.42 -0.03 -4.01
N THR A 102 -2.37 1.23 -4.45
CA THR A 102 -2.56 1.60 -5.86
C THR A 102 -1.75 2.84 -6.21
N TYR A 103 -1.52 3.02 -7.50
CA TYR A 103 -0.94 4.23 -8.07
C TYR A 103 -1.72 4.65 -9.33
N GLU A 104 -1.81 5.96 -9.57
CA GLU A 104 -2.43 6.51 -10.77
C GLU A 104 -1.68 7.74 -11.29
N GLU A 105 -1.59 7.88 -12.61
CA GLU A 105 -1.03 9.08 -13.24
C GLU A 105 -2.04 10.23 -13.14
N VAL A 106 -1.59 11.37 -12.63
CA VAL A 106 -2.39 12.59 -12.42
C VAL A 106 -1.76 13.79 -13.15
N GLN A 107 -2.53 14.85 -13.35
CA GLN A 107 -2.00 16.09 -13.91
C GLN A 107 -1.30 16.93 -12.84
N GLU A 108 -0.32 17.75 -13.26
CA GLU A 108 0.37 18.71 -12.37
C GLU A 108 -0.60 19.58 -11.56
N ALA A 109 -1.73 19.97 -12.15
CA ALA A 109 -2.76 20.79 -11.49
C ALA A 109 -3.53 20.05 -10.38
N GLU A 110 -3.39 18.73 -10.28
CA GLU A 110 -4.02 17.88 -9.26
C GLU A 110 -3.06 17.59 -8.09
N VAL A 111 -1.78 17.95 -8.25
CA VAL A 111 -0.75 17.77 -7.24
C VAL A 111 -0.80 18.94 -6.24
N PRO A 112 -0.56 18.73 -4.93
CA PRO A 112 -0.58 19.80 -3.94
C PRO A 112 0.36 20.97 -4.26
N ASP A 113 -0.05 22.21 -3.99
CA ASP A 113 0.74 23.43 -4.24
C ASP A 113 2.13 23.44 -3.55
N HIS A 114 2.30 22.62 -2.51
CA HIS A 114 3.56 22.45 -1.78
C HIS A 114 4.56 21.51 -2.48
N PHE A 115 4.16 20.91 -3.60
CA PHE A 115 4.99 20.01 -4.38
C PHE A 115 6.14 20.76 -5.04
N ASN A 116 7.31 20.68 -4.41
CA ASN A 116 8.58 21.09 -5.00
C ASN A 116 9.42 19.83 -5.14
N ALA A 117 9.25 19.08 -6.23
CA ALA A 117 10.28 18.13 -6.66
C ALA A 117 11.52 18.96 -6.99
N ASN A 118 12.61 18.75 -6.24
CA ASN A 118 13.89 19.41 -6.46
C ASN A 118 14.68 18.68 -7.55
#